data_AF-A0A941T2X9-F1
#
_entry.id   AF-A0A941T2X9-F1
#
_cell.length_a   1.000
_cell.length_b   1.000
_cell.length_c   1.000
_cell.angle_alpha   90.00
_cell.angle_beta   90.00
_cell.angle_gamma   90.00
#
_symmetry.space_group_name_H-M   'P 1'
#
loop_
_entity.id
_entity.type
_entity.pdbx_description
1 polymer ?
#
loop_
_entity_poly.entity_id
_entity_poly.type
_entity_poly.pdbx_seq_one_letter_code
_entity_poly.pdbx_strand_id
1 'polypeptide(L)'
;MKFVPKKIALCALIGLALPMSAHATALLQNAYVKAGVSDYGTLGSNGNTSPGILFDSTGTSSYGINDFLTPGTPFEGFYITSTSPARSYYSNNSGGGVFSFVLTQNSATSVTAEGVSSDNLFGIKNEYSLTTVGGRSVIAITTTLTNKSDLGLTGLKFLRTTDPDPDVNAYGSYSTDNVVVSADEACGTGVSSGQTICIFTDSAFTHKAGVSSGWSQNPNDYLVGTNSGNGDFAIGVGFDLGGLGAGQSLTLTYGYALGATRDDATSGGGTVPEPMSALLLGTGLMGLAFSRRRRQIKA
;
A
#
# COMPACT_ATOMS: atom_id res chain seq x y z
N MET A 1 4.63 -73.41 -33.18
CA MET A 1 4.57 -72.35 -32.15
C MET A 1 3.93 -71.13 -32.76
N LYS A 2 2.72 -70.75 -32.32
CA LYS A 2 1.97 -69.60 -32.84
C LYS A 2 2.37 -68.34 -32.05
N PHE A 3 2.92 -67.34 -32.72
CA PHE A 3 3.18 -66.02 -32.14
C PHE A 3 1.87 -65.22 -32.07
N VAL A 4 1.50 -64.76 -30.87
CA VAL A 4 0.40 -63.82 -30.64
C VAL A 4 1.01 -62.44 -30.38
N PRO A 5 0.64 -61.38 -31.11
CA PRO A 5 1.13 -60.04 -30.82
C PRO A 5 0.36 -59.45 -29.62
N LYS A 6 1.08 -59.03 -28.59
CA LYS A 6 0.53 -58.26 -27.47
C LYS A 6 0.22 -56.84 -27.96
N LYS A 7 -1.06 -56.47 -27.95
CA LYS A 7 -1.50 -55.07 -28.14
C LYS A 7 -1.10 -54.27 -26.90
N ILE A 8 -0.15 -53.35 -27.04
CA ILE A 8 0.18 -52.36 -26.02
C ILE A 8 -0.89 -51.26 -26.12
N ALA A 9 -1.73 -51.14 -25.09
CA ALA A 9 -2.69 -50.05 -24.97
C ALA A 9 -1.93 -48.80 -24.47
N LEU A 10 -1.86 -47.79 -25.32
CA LEU A 10 -1.32 -46.47 -24.98
C LEU A 10 -2.43 -45.68 -24.25
N CYS A 11 -2.33 -45.54 -22.94
CA CYS A 11 -3.16 -44.61 -22.17
C CYS A 11 -2.72 -43.17 -22.49
N ALA A 12 -3.56 -42.44 -23.23
CA ALA A 12 -3.42 -41.00 -23.37
C ALA A 12 -3.84 -40.32 -22.06
N LEU A 13 -2.88 -39.77 -21.31
CA LEU A 13 -3.18 -38.79 -20.27
C LEU A 13 -3.63 -37.50 -20.96
N ILE A 14 -4.95 -37.26 -20.95
CA ILE A 14 -5.51 -35.94 -21.21
C ILE A 14 -5.28 -35.13 -19.94
N GLY A 15 -4.20 -34.33 -19.93
CA GLY A 15 -4.00 -33.33 -18.90
C GLY A 15 -5.05 -32.24 -19.06
N LEU A 16 -6.00 -32.16 -18.13
CA LEU A 16 -6.83 -30.97 -17.96
C LEU A 16 -5.90 -29.83 -17.55
N ALA A 17 -5.50 -29.01 -18.51
CA ALA A 17 -4.99 -27.68 -18.23
C ALA A 17 -6.17 -26.85 -17.69
N LEU A 18 -6.31 -26.78 -16.37
CA LEU A 18 -7.12 -25.75 -15.75
C LEU A 18 -6.51 -24.40 -16.15
N PRO A 19 -7.31 -23.42 -16.58
CA PRO A 19 -6.80 -22.07 -16.77
C PRO A 19 -6.34 -21.56 -15.41
N MET A 20 -5.02 -21.54 -15.18
CA MET A 20 -4.47 -20.65 -14.17
C MET A 20 -4.75 -19.25 -14.69
N SER A 21 -5.73 -18.57 -14.10
CA SER A 21 -5.88 -17.13 -14.27
C SER A 21 -4.57 -16.50 -13.81
N ALA A 22 -3.74 -16.05 -14.73
CA ALA A 22 -2.58 -15.24 -14.39
C ALA A 22 -3.12 -13.95 -13.78
N HIS A 23 -3.06 -13.83 -12.46
CA HIS A 23 -3.42 -12.62 -11.76
C HIS A 23 -2.41 -11.54 -12.14
N ALA A 24 -2.88 -10.46 -12.76
CA ALA A 24 -2.00 -9.41 -13.26
C ALA A 24 -1.45 -8.60 -12.08
N THR A 25 -0.14 -8.67 -11.86
CA THR A 25 0.57 -7.82 -10.91
C THR A 25 1.34 -6.75 -11.68
N ALA A 26 1.31 -5.52 -11.17
CA ALA A 26 2.14 -4.42 -11.67
C ALA A 26 3.39 -4.27 -10.79
N LEU A 27 4.39 -3.54 -11.28
CA LEU A 27 5.69 -3.43 -10.62
C LEU A 27 6.13 -1.98 -10.47
N LEU A 28 6.48 -1.58 -9.25
CA LEU A 28 7.20 -0.35 -8.97
C LEU A 28 8.67 -0.68 -8.80
N GLN A 29 9.55 -0.01 -9.53
CA GLN A 29 10.99 -0.22 -9.44
C GLN A 29 11.80 1.05 -9.73
N ASN A 30 12.75 1.37 -8.85
CA ASN A 30 13.85 2.30 -9.09
C ASN A 30 15.14 1.76 -8.45
N ALA A 31 16.19 2.56 -8.35
CA ALA A 31 17.47 2.15 -7.78
C ALA A 31 17.41 1.64 -6.33
N TYR A 32 16.41 2.07 -5.55
CA TYR A 32 16.31 1.81 -4.11
C TYR A 32 15.13 0.90 -3.74
N VAL A 33 14.01 0.96 -4.46
CA VAL A 33 12.79 0.24 -4.09
C VAL A 33 12.34 -0.64 -5.25
N LYS A 34 11.94 -1.87 -4.92
CA LYS A 34 11.19 -2.76 -5.81
C LYS A 34 9.98 -3.31 -5.07
N ALA A 35 8.78 -2.99 -5.53
CA ALA A 35 7.54 -3.40 -4.89
C ALA A 35 6.50 -3.86 -5.91
N GLY A 36 5.75 -4.90 -5.56
CA GLY A 36 4.58 -5.33 -6.33
C GLY A 36 3.38 -4.41 -6.10
N VAL A 37 2.46 -4.37 -7.07
CA VAL A 37 1.10 -3.91 -6.87
C VAL A 37 0.16 -5.03 -7.28
N SER A 38 -0.66 -5.47 -6.32
CA SER A 38 -1.54 -6.63 -6.41
C SER A 38 -2.77 -6.32 -7.28
N ASP A 39 -3.43 -7.35 -7.79
CA ASP A 39 -4.76 -7.20 -8.39
C ASP A 39 -5.86 -6.95 -7.34
N TYR A 40 -5.49 -6.88 -6.06
CA TYR A 40 -6.30 -6.34 -4.97
C TYR A 40 -6.13 -4.81 -4.81
N GLY A 41 -5.34 -4.17 -5.67
CA GLY A 41 -5.07 -2.73 -5.62
C GLY A 41 -4.27 -2.29 -4.40
N THR A 42 -3.58 -3.23 -3.75
CA THR A 42 -2.69 -3.08 -2.59
C THR A 42 -1.22 -3.28 -3.00
N LEU A 43 -0.27 -3.07 -2.09
CA LEU A 43 1.14 -3.38 -2.35
C LEU A 43 1.40 -4.90 -2.22
N GLY A 44 2.44 -5.37 -2.90
CA GLY A 44 2.85 -6.77 -3.01
C GLY A 44 2.28 -7.50 -4.22
N SER A 45 2.78 -8.71 -4.49
CA SER A 45 2.45 -9.47 -5.71
C SER A 45 1.47 -10.64 -5.48
N ASN A 46 0.44 -10.42 -4.66
CA ASN A 46 -0.61 -11.39 -4.29
C ASN A 46 -0.12 -12.48 -3.33
N GLY A 47 -0.49 -12.32 -2.05
CA GLY A 47 -0.04 -13.18 -0.96
C GLY A 47 1.48 -13.16 -0.84
N ASN A 48 2.07 -14.33 -0.65
CA ASN A 48 3.51 -14.52 -0.38
C ASN A 48 4.41 -14.44 -1.62
N THR A 49 3.89 -13.98 -2.76
CA THR A 49 4.69 -13.87 -3.99
C THR A 49 5.55 -12.61 -3.93
N SER A 50 6.86 -12.75 -4.08
CA SER A 50 7.79 -11.63 -4.19
C SER A 50 7.79 -11.01 -5.60
N PRO A 51 7.97 -9.69 -5.76
CA PRO A 51 8.25 -8.70 -4.72
C PRO A 51 7.02 -8.32 -3.89
N GLY A 52 7.17 -8.35 -2.56
CA GLY A 52 6.35 -7.59 -1.64
C GLY A 52 6.80 -6.15 -1.69
N ILE A 53 7.69 -5.80 -0.78
CA ILE A 53 8.41 -4.52 -0.76
C ILE A 53 9.87 -4.83 -0.44
N LEU A 54 10.76 -4.61 -1.40
CA LEU A 54 12.20 -4.82 -1.26
C LEU A 54 12.93 -3.46 -1.31
N PHE A 55 13.99 -3.32 -0.51
CA PHE A 55 14.76 -2.10 -0.40
C PHE A 55 16.26 -2.35 -0.56
N ASP A 56 16.89 -1.56 -1.43
CA ASP A 56 18.34 -1.46 -1.59
C ASP A 56 18.80 -0.10 -1.06
N SER A 57 19.41 -0.11 0.12
CA SER A 57 19.98 1.10 0.74
C SER A 57 21.16 1.70 -0.03
N THR A 58 21.77 0.95 -0.94
CA THR A 58 22.95 1.39 -1.71
C THR A 58 22.59 2.07 -3.02
N GLY A 59 21.34 1.95 -3.48
CA GLY A 59 20.91 2.52 -4.76
C GLY A 59 21.50 1.82 -5.99
N THR A 60 21.90 0.55 -5.86
CA THR A 60 22.51 -0.23 -6.94
C THR A 60 21.51 -1.15 -7.66
N SER A 61 20.22 -1.09 -7.28
CA SER A 61 19.17 -2.03 -7.72
C SER A 61 19.41 -3.48 -7.29
N SER A 62 20.16 -3.67 -6.20
CA SER A 62 20.46 -4.97 -5.59
C SER A 62 19.67 -5.14 -4.29
N TYR A 63 18.35 -5.34 -4.41
CA TYR A 63 17.39 -5.28 -3.29
C TYR A 63 17.50 -6.39 -2.22
N GLY A 64 18.39 -7.38 -2.41
CA GLY A 64 18.57 -8.46 -1.44
C GLY A 64 17.33 -9.36 -1.30
N ILE A 65 17.24 -10.04 -0.14
CA ILE A 65 16.16 -10.98 0.19
C ILE A 65 15.20 -10.46 1.27
N ASN A 66 15.55 -9.35 1.93
CA ASN A 66 14.74 -8.77 3.00
C ASN A 66 13.52 -8.11 2.36
N ASP A 67 12.37 -8.75 2.52
CA ASP A 67 11.09 -8.31 2.00
C ASP A 67 10.23 -7.90 3.18
N PHE A 68 9.82 -6.64 3.20
CA PHE A 68 9.01 -6.11 4.31
C PHE A 68 7.62 -6.73 4.36
N LEU A 69 7.14 -7.42 3.31
CA LEU A 69 5.71 -7.74 3.22
C LEU A 69 5.37 -9.20 2.90
N THR A 70 6.15 -9.87 2.06
CA THR A 70 5.77 -11.24 1.63
C THR A 70 6.01 -12.37 2.63
N PRO A 71 6.86 -12.26 3.66
CA PRO A 71 7.00 -13.34 4.62
C PRO A 71 5.69 -13.66 5.38
N GLY A 72 5.59 -14.88 5.91
CA GLY A 72 4.50 -15.25 6.83
C GLY A 72 3.09 -15.15 6.25
N THR A 73 2.24 -14.35 6.87
CA THR A 73 0.91 -13.98 6.35
C THR A 73 0.94 -12.51 5.99
N PRO A 74 1.17 -12.17 4.70
CA PRO A 74 1.32 -10.78 4.29
C PRO A 74 0.10 -9.97 4.69
N PHE A 75 0.31 -8.81 5.31
CA PHE A 75 -0.78 -7.94 5.71
C PHE A 75 -0.48 -6.53 5.24
N GLU A 76 -1.01 -6.15 4.08
CA GLU A 76 -0.97 -4.79 3.56
C GLU A 76 -2.31 -4.49 2.90
N GLY A 77 -3.00 -3.47 3.41
CA GLY A 77 -4.37 -3.24 2.99
C GLY A 77 -4.90 -1.88 3.35
N PHE A 78 -6.11 -1.65 2.87
CA PHE A 78 -6.89 -0.47 3.22
C PHE A 78 -8.31 -0.85 3.61
N TYR A 79 -8.88 -0.05 4.51
CA TYR A 79 -10.20 -0.28 5.11
C TYR A 79 -10.95 1.03 5.17
N ILE A 80 -12.20 1.02 4.72
CA ILE A 80 -13.08 2.19 4.62
C ILE A 80 -14.37 1.87 5.35
N THR A 81 -14.80 2.78 6.22
CA THR A 81 -16.09 2.65 6.91
C THR A 81 -16.89 3.94 6.80
N SER A 82 -18.22 3.86 6.70
CA SER A 82 -19.12 5.00 6.93
C SER A 82 -20.18 4.64 7.96
N THR A 83 -20.61 5.61 8.76
CA THR A 83 -21.63 5.38 9.80
C THR A 83 -23.05 5.50 9.26
N SER A 84 -23.30 6.41 8.31
CA SER A 84 -24.62 6.58 7.69
C SER A 84 -24.50 6.93 6.20
N PRO A 85 -25.06 6.09 5.30
CA PRO A 85 -25.44 4.70 5.58
C PRO A 85 -24.24 3.88 6.09
N ALA A 86 -24.52 2.86 6.90
CA ALA A 86 -23.48 1.95 7.38
C ALA A 86 -22.89 1.17 6.21
N ARG A 87 -21.60 1.35 5.94
CA ARG A 87 -20.87 0.64 4.88
C ARG A 87 -19.47 0.29 5.37
N SER A 88 -18.95 -0.82 4.86
CA SER A 88 -17.57 -1.25 5.07
C SER A 88 -17.01 -1.76 3.75
N TYR A 89 -15.86 -1.25 3.36
CA TYR A 89 -15.13 -1.67 2.18
C TYR A 89 -13.68 -1.93 2.54
N TYR A 90 -13.06 -2.94 1.94
CA TYR A 90 -11.67 -3.27 2.22
C TYR A 90 -11.02 -4.00 1.05
N SER A 91 -9.70 -4.02 1.07
CA SER A 91 -8.86 -4.89 0.25
C SER A 91 -7.55 -5.16 0.98
N ASN A 92 -7.03 -6.38 0.89
CA ASN A 92 -5.78 -6.78 1.54
C ASN A 92 -4.95 -7.69 0.61
N ASN A 93 -3.62 -7.55 0.64
CA ASN A 93 -2.70 -8.28 -0.22
C ASN A 93 -2.60 -9.79 0.09
N SER A 94 -2.97 -10.28 1.28
CA SER A 94 -3.11 -11.73 1.55
C SER A 94 -4.22 -12.40 0.73
N GLY A 95 -5.03 -11.60 0.04
CA GLY A 95 -6.29 -12.00 -0.55
C GLY A 95 -7.46 -11.53 0.29
N GLY A 96 -8.61 -11.42 -0.38
CA GLY A 96 -9.82 -10.87 0.21
C GLY A 96 -9.97 -9.37 -0.05
N GLY A 97 -11.21 -8.97 -0.29
CA GLY A 97 -11.57 -7.60 -0.59
C GLY A 97 -12.92 -7.57 -1.29
N VAL A 98 -13.51 -6.38 -1.34
CA VAL A 98 -14.81 -6.16 -1.99
C VAL A 98 -14.69 -5.37 -3.29
N PHE A 99 -13.47 -5.10 -3.75
CA PHE A 99 -13.19 -4.35 -4.96
C PHE A 99 -12.72 -5.28 -6.08
N SER A 100 -13.09 -4.93 -7.32
CA SER A 100 -12.42 -5.43 -8.52
C SER A 100 -11.56 -4.32 -9.09
N PHE A 101 -10.26 -4.58 -9.27
CA PHE A 101 -9.30 -3.59 -9.73
C PHE A 101 -8.87 -3.80 -11.18
N VAL A 102 -8.59 -2.68 -11.85
CA VAL A 102 -7.80 -2.62 -13.08
C VAL A 102 -6.48 -1.94 -12.76
N LEU A 103 -5.38 -2.62 -13.07
CA LEU A 103 -4.04 -2.07 -12.92
C LEU A 103 -3.56 -1.44 -14.23
N THR A 104 -2.95 -0.27 -14.12
CA THR A 104 -2.28 0.42 -15.23
C THR A 104 -0.83 0.70 -14.84
N GLN A 105 0.11 0.09 -15.55
CA GLN A 105 1.53 0.38 -15.42
C GLN A 105 1.84 1.69 -16.18
N ASN A 106 1.98 2.81 -15.48
CA ASN A 106 2.20 4.11 -16.11
C ASN A 106 3.68 4.30 -16.51
N SER A 107 4.59 3.86 -15.66
CA SER A 107 6.05 3.85 -15.88
C SER A 107 6.71 2.88 -14.89
N ALA A 108 8.03 2.68 -14.96
CA ALA A 108 8.73 1.84 -13.97
C ALA A 108 8.51 2.30 -12.51
N THR A 109 8.30 3.60 -12.29
CA THR A 109 8.13 4.18 -10.95
C THR A 109 6.70 4.60 -10.65
N SER A 110 5.71 4.24 -11.48
CA SER A 110 4.31 4.62 -11.24
C SER A 110 3.32 3.59 -11.75
N VAL A 111 2.34 3.27 -10.89
CA VAL A 111 1.24 2.35 -11.15
C VAL A 111 -0.06 2.98 -10.66
N THR A 112 -1.13 2.84 -11.43
CA THR A 112 -2.50 3.17 -11.00
C THR A 112 -3.29 1.88 -10.79
N ALA A 113 -3.97 1.77 -9.65
CA ALA A 113 -4.98 0.74 -9.38
C ALA A 113 -6.34 1.41 -9.21
N GLU A 114 -7.25 1.20 -10.16
CA GLU A 114 -8.61 1.74 -10.11
C GLU A 114 -9.61 0.61 -9.84
N GLY A 115 -10.42 0.77 -8.80
CA GLY A 115 -11.32 -0.25 -8.29
C GLY A 115 -12.73 0.26 -8.07
N VAL A 116 -13.68 -0.64 -8.28
CA VAL A 116 -15.10 -0.43 -7.95
C VAL A 116 -15.54 -1.54 -7.02
N SER A 117 -16.30 -1.19 -5.97
CA SER A 117 -16.83 -2.13 -5.00
C SER A 117 -17.83 -3.09 -5.66
N SER A 118 -18.02 -4.28 -5.09
CA SER A 118 -18.90 -5.32 -5.62
C SER A 118 -20.37 -4.90 -5.68
N ASP A 119 -20.79 -3.96 -4.84
CA ASP A 119 -22.11 -3.33 -4.87
C ASP A 119 -22.22 -2.17 -5.88
N ASN A 120 -21.12 -1.77 -6.52
CA ASN A 120 -20.97 -0.62 -7.42
C ASN A 120 -21.20 0.76 -6.77
N LEU A 121 -21.25 0.85 -5.44
CA LEU A 121 -21.60 2.08 -4.71
C LEU A 121 -20.37 2.88 -4.28
N PHE A 122 -19.17 2.33 -4.42
CA PHE A 122 -17.94 2.99 -4.02
C PHE A 122 -16.83 2.76 -5.05
N GLY A 123 -16.12 3.83 -5.40
CA GLY A 123 -14.94 3.79 -6.24
C GLY A 123 -13.70 4.17 -5.45
N ILE A 124 -12.58 3.55 -5.76
CA ILE A 124 -11.27 3.88 -5.22
C ILE A 124 -10.24 3.90 -6.35
N LYS A 125 -9.37 4.91 -6.36
CA LYS A 125 -8.20 4.95 -7.23
C LYS A 125 -6.98 5.16 -6.36
N ASN A 126 -6.05 4.22 -6.40
CA ASN A 126 -4.74 4.33 -5.75
C ASN A 126 -3.69 4.62 -6.83
N GLU A 127 -3.01 5.74 -6.69
CA GLU A 127 -1.87 6.11 -7.53
C GLU A 127 -0.60 5.93 -6.72
N TYR A 128 0.17 4.90 -7.08
CA TYR A 128 1.44 4.57 -6.48
C TYR A 128 2.58 5.21 -7.26
N SER A 129 3.54 5.82 -6.57
CA SER A 129 4.76 6.33 -7.19
C SER A 129 5.98 6.18 -6.31
N LEU A 130 7.14 5.94 -6.93
CA LEU A 130 8.43 5.97 -6.24
C LEU A 130 9.01 7.38 -6.35
N THR A 131 9.30 8.01 -5.21
CA THR A 131 9.82 9.38 -5.12
C THR A 131 10.79 9.50 -3.95
N THR A 132 11.38 10.69 -3.79
CA THR A 132 12.10 11.09 -2.59
C THR A 132 11.33 12.18 -1.86
N VAL A 133 11.25 12.12 -0.53
CA VAL A 133 10.68 13.17 0.32
C VAL A 133 11.62 13.42 1.50
N GLY A 134 12.23 14.60 1.56
CA GLY A 134 13.04 15.01 2.72
C GLY A 134 14.24 14.09 3.01
N GLY A 135 14.86 13.53 1.97
CA GLY A 135 15.99 12.62 1.96
C GLY A 135 15.59 11.14 1.97
N ARG A 136 14.28 10.84 2.01
CA ARG A 136 13.75 9.49 2.24
C ARG A 136 13.35 8.83 0.92
N SER A 137 13.69 7.57 0.70
CA SER A 137 13.09 6.77 -0.39
C SER A 137 11.64 6.46 -0.04
N VAL A 138 10.69 6.84 -0.91
CA VAL A 138 9.26 6.81 -0.59
C VAL A 138 8.45 6.09 -1.68
N ILE A 139 7.56 5.21 -1.24
CA ILE A 139 6.39 4.77 -2.00
C ILE A 139 5.26 5.74 -1.65
N ALA A 140 5.02 6.74 -2.48
CA ALA A 140 3.96 7.72 -2.29
C ALA A 140 2.65 7.18 -2.86
N ILE A 141 1.57 7.35 -2.09
CA ILE A 141 0.24 6.85 -2.40
C ILE A 141 -0.73 8.02 -2.36
N THR A 142 -1.35 8.29 -3.50
CA THR A 142 -2.51 9.18 -3.59
C THR A 142 -3.75 8.34 -3.78
N THR A 143 -4.68 8.41 -2.82
CA THR A 143 -5.95 7.69 -2.89
C THR A 143 -7.07 8.67 -3.17
N THR A 144 -7.82 8.43 -4.25
CA THR A 144 -9.09 9.10 -4.51
C THR A 144 -10.24 8.16 -4.20
N LEU A 145 -11.12 8.58 -3.28
CA LEU A 145 -12.36 7.86 -2.96
C LEU A 145 -13.51 8.55 -3.67
N THR A 146 -14.42 7.77 -4.27
CA THR A 146 -15.60 8.28 -4.98
C THR A 146 -16.85 7.60 -4.45
N ASN A 147 -17.80 8.39 -3.94
CA ASN A 147 -19.12 7.89 -3.60
C ASN A 147 -19.95 7.77 -4.88
N LYS A 148 -20.19 6.54 -5.33
CA LYS A 148 -20.98 6.25 -6.55
C LYS A 148 -22.46 6.02 -6.24
N SER A 149 -22.86 6.09 -4.97
CA SER A 149 -24.25 5.95 -4.56
C SER A 149 -25.04 7.25 -4.66
N ASP A 150 -26.36 7.14 -4.62
CA ASP A 150 -27.29 8.29 -4.62
C ASP A 150 -27.44 8.94 -3.23
N LEU A 151 -26.80 8.39 -2.20
CA LEU A 151 -26.87 8.88 -0.82
C LEU A 151 -25.52 9.48 -0.40
N GLY A 152 -25.55 10.59 0.31
CA GLY A 152 -24.34 11.09 0.98
C GLY A 152 -23.86 10.13 2.06
N LEU A 153 -22.54 9.96 2.18
CA LEU A 153 -21.90 9.24 3.28
C LEU A 153 -21.53 10.22 4.39
N THR A 154 -21.65 9.78 5.63
CA THR A 154 -21.20 10.49 6.82
C THR A 154 -20.42 9.56 7.73
N GLY A 155 -19.54 10.14 8.56
CA GLY A 155 -18.61 9.37 9.39
C GLY A 155 -17.68 8.49 8.55
N LEU A 156 -17.30 8.97 7.37
CA LEU A 156 -16.40 8.28 6.46
C LEU A 156 -14.99 8.28 7.06
N LYS A 157 -14.42 7.09 7.19
CA LYS A 157 -13.07 6.87 7.72
C LYS A 157 -12.30 5.96 6.79
N PHE A 158 -10.99 6.14 6.77
CA PHE A 158 -10.07 5.36 5.96
C PHE A 158 -8.90 4.90 6.83
N LEU A 159 -8.37 3.71 6.57
CA LEU A 159 -7.17 3.17 7.19
C LEU A 159 -6.28 2.63 6.08
N ARG A 160 -4.98 2.94 6.15
CA ARG A 160 -3.92 2.19 5.47
C ARG A 160 -3.06 1.50 6.53
N THR A 161 -2.69 0.25 6.32
CA THR A 161 -1.87 -0.50 7.27
C THR A 161 -1.00 -1.54 6.58
N THR A 162 0.16 -1.82 7.18
CA THR A 162 1.06 -2.91 6.80
C THR A 162 1.63 -3.60 8.04
N ASP A 163 1.87 -4.90 7.97
CA ASP A 163 2.67 -5.65 8.94
C ASP A 163 4.08 -5.89 8.35
N PRO A 164 5.11 -5.21 8.88
CA PRO A 164 6.43 -5.26 8.29
C PRO A 164 7.30 -6.40 8.84
N ASP A 165 7.82 -7.24 7.94
CA ASP A 165 8.59 -8.45 8.24
C ASP A 165 10.03 -8.47 7.65
N PRO A 166 10.81 -7.38 7.72
CA PRO A 166 12.07 -7.25 6.96
C PRO A 166 13.14 -8.32 7.30
N ASP A 167 13.06 -8.93 8.48
CA ASP A 167 14.08 -9.86 8.99
C ASP A 167 13.72 -11.34 8.83
N VAL A 168 12.52 -11.69 8.34
CA VAL A 168 12.10 -13.09 8.30
C VAL A 168 12.98 -13.90 7.33
N ASN A 169 13.21 -13.38 6.13
CA ASN A 169 13.92 -14.14 5.09
C ASN A 169 15.41 -14.37 5.42
N ALA A 170 16.07 -13.42 6.09
CA ALA A 170 17.49 -13.51 6.42
C ALA A 170 17.77 -14.03 7.84
N TYR A 171 16.87 -13.78 8.79
CA TYR A 171 17.09 -14.02 10.23
C TYR A 171 15.98 -14.84 10.89
N GLY A 172 14.89 -15.16 10.17
CA GLY A 172 13.78 -15.98 10.68
C GLY A 172 12.92 -15.28 11.73
N SER A 173 12.95 -13.95 11.81
CA SER A 173 12.22 -13.16 12.81
C SER A 173 11.13 -12.31 12.18
N TYR A 174 9.89 -12.49 12.66
CA TYR A 174 8.72 -11.65 12.36
C TYR A 174 8.67 -10.40 13.25
N SER A 175 9.38 -10.41 14.38
CA SER A 175 9.33 -9.29 15.32
C SER A 175 10.06 -8.06 14.80
N THR A 176 9.40 -6.91 14.92
CA THR A 176 9.96 -5.58 14.68
C THR A 176 10.04 -4.75 15.95
N ASP A 177 11.03 -3.86 16.00
CA ASP A 177 11.04 -2.72 16.92
C ASP A 177 10.10 -1.66 16.33
N ASN A 178 8.95 -1.45 16.94
CA ASN A 178 7.88 -0.60 16.43
C ASN A 178 7.78 0.68 17.26
N VAL A 179 7.53 1.80 16.59
CA VAL A 179 7.37 3.09 17.26
C VAL A 179 6.31 3.95 16.59
N VAL A 180 5.48 4.60 17.40
CA VAL A 180 4.67 5.74 16.96
C VAL A 180 5.52 6.99 17.13
N VAL A 181 6.00 7.54 16.02
CA VAL A 181 6.91 8.71 16.01
C VAL A 181 6.12 9.99 16.29
N SER A 182 4.95 10.12 15.69
CA SER A 182 4.05 11.25 15.85
C SER A 182 2.60 10.84 15.55
N ALA A 183 1.67 11.79 15.55
CA ALA A 183 0.33 11.53 15.00
C ALA A 183 0.36 11.20 13.50
N ASP A 184 1.43 11.56 12.81
CA ASP A 184 1.51 11.53 11.36
C ASP A 184 2.32 10.31 10.88
N GLU A 185 3.06 9.65 11.78
CA GLU A 185 4.06 8.65 11.42
C GLU A 185 4.24 7.52 12.46
N ALA A 186 4.32 6.28 11.97
CA ALA A 186 4.70 5.10 12.74
C ALA A 186 5.63 4.20 11.91
N CYS A 187 6.56 3.51 12.57
CA CYS A 187 7.60 2.72 11.92
C CYS A 187 7.72 1.32 12.51
N GLY A 188 8.05 0.36 11.66
CA GLY A 188 8.52 -0.98 12.05
C GLY A 188 9.94 -1.20 11.53
N THR A 189 10.84 -1.59 12.44
CA THR A 189 12.27 -1.77 12.16
C THR A 189 12.67 -3.21 12.43
N GLY A 190 13.36 -3.84 11.47
CA GLY A 190 14.00 -5.14 11.68
C GLY A 190 15.06 -5.06 12.76
N VAL A 191 14.95 -5.87 13.81
CA VAL A 191 15.86 -5.86 14.96
C VAL A 191 17.29 -6.27 14.57
N SER A 192 17.43 -7.13 13.56
CA SER A 192 18.71 -7.66 13.09
C SER A 192 19.27 -6.85 11.93
N SER A 193 18.46 -6.49 10.93
CA SER A 193 18.94 -5.75 9.76
C SER A 193 18.99 -4.23 9.96
N GLY A 194 18.22 -3.68 10.89
CA GLY A 194 17.97 -2.24 11.03
C GLY A 194 17.06 -1.65 9.95
N GLN A 195 16.74 -2.42 8.91
CA GLN A 195 15.90 -1.94 7.81
C GLN A 195 14.53 -1.55 8.34
N THR A 196 14.09 -0.35 7.94
CA THR A 196 12.91 0.28 8.51
C THR A 196 11.96 0.71 7.41
N ILE A 197 10.67 0.48 7.65
CA ILE A 197 9.57 1.05 6.89
C ILE A 197 8.71 1.89 7.84
N CYS A 198 8.40 3.11 7.41
CA CYS A 198 7.54 4.03 8.15
C CYS A 198 6.33 4.39 7.32
N ILE A 199 5.13 4.18 7.86
CA ILE A 199 3.92 4.75 7.29
C ILE A 199 3.79 6.19 7.75
N PHE A 200 3.53 7.11 6.82
CA PHE A 200 3.43 8.53 7.12
C PHE A 200 2.39 9.25 6.26
N THR A 201 1.95 10.42 6.70
CA THR A 201 1.06 11.31 5.95
C THR A 201 1.34 12.78 6.24
N ASP A 202 1.04 13.66 5.29
CA ASP A 202 0.99 15.11 5.45
C ASP A 202 -0.45 15.65 5.28
N SER A 203 -1.43 14.75 5.32
CA SER A 203 -2.82 15.07 5.01
C SER A 203 -3.41 16.06 6.02
N ALA A 204 -4.19 17.01 5.52
CA ALA A 204 -4.94 17.95 6.37
C ALA A 204 -6.19 17.32 7.02
N PHE A 205 -6.56 16.08 6.66
CA PHE A 205 -7.65 15.37 7.36
C PHE A 205 -7.25 15.06 8.80
N THR A 206 -8.22 14.90 9.70
CA THR A 206 -7.90 14.40 11.04
C THR A 206 -7.38 12.98 10.93
N HIS A 207 -6.22 12.70 11.50
CA HIS A 207 -5.58 11.39 11.39
C HIS A 207 -4.75 11.04 12.62
N LYS A 208 -4.43 9.75 12.76
CA LYS A 208 -3.43 9.24 13.70
C LYS A 208 -2.76 7.99 13.14
N ALA A 209 -1.43 7.96 13.23
CA ALA A 209 -0.62 6.78 13.08
C ALA A 209 -0.65 5.92 14.36
N GLY A 210 -0.39 4.63 14.21
CA GLY A 210 -0.44 3.67 15.32
C GLY A 210 0.25 2.35 15.01
N VAL A 211 0.41 1.55 16.06
CA VAL A 211 0.97 0.19 16.04
C VAL A 211 -0.03 -0.76 16.69
N SER A 212 -0.48 -1.79 15.96
CA SER A 212 -1.54 -2.70 16.38
C SER A 212 -1.06 -4.16 16.46
N SER A 213 -1.06 -4.70 17.67
CA SER A 213 -0.76 -6.13 17.90
C SER A 213 -1.84 -7.10 17.44
N GLY A 214 -3.03 -6.60 17.12
CA GLY A 214 -4.13 -7.40 16.60
C GLY A 214 -4.30 -7.27 15.10
N TRP A 215 -3.35 -6.62 14.41
CA TRP A 215 -3.44 -6.29 12.98
C TRP A 215 -4.81 -5.67 12.63
N SER A 216 -5.19 -4.64 13.42
CA SER A 216 -6.54 -4.11 13.35
C SER A 216 -6.87 -3.57 11.96
N GLN A 217 -8.11 -3.85 11.54
CA GLN A 217 -8.70 -3.41 10.28
C GLN A 217 -9.68 -2.24 10.49
N ASN A 218 -9.89 -1.82 11.74
CA ASN A 218 -10.82 -0.77 12.10
C ASN A 218 -10.10 0.59 12.16
N PRO A 219 -10.46 1.57 11.30
CA PRO A 219 -9.85 2.90 11.35
C PRO A 219 -9.92 3.57 12.72
N ASN A 220 -10.94 3.27 13.53
CA ASN A 220 -11.09 3.86 14.86
C ASN A 220 -9.96 3.48 15.82
N ASP A 221 -9.40 2.28 15.69
CA ASP A 221 -8.35 1.81 16.60
C ASP A 221 -7.07 2.64 16.38
N TYR A 222 -6.77 3.00 15.14
CA TYR A 222 -5.65 3.91 14.84
C TYR A 222 -6.00 5.36 15.19
N LEU A 223 -7.24 5.81 14.95
CA LEU A 223 -7.69 7.18 15.27
C LEU A 223 -7.71 7.50 16.77
N VAL A 224 -7.67 6.50 17.65
CA VAL A 224 -7.45 6.71 19.10
C VAL A 224 -5.98 6.66 19.50
N GLY A 225 -5.06 6.35 18.58
CA GLY A 225 -3.62 6.32 18.80
C GLY A 225 -3.13 5.01 19.41
N THR A 226 -3.65 3.86 18.97
CA THR A 226 -3.18 2.55 19.43
C THR A 226 -1.67 2.42 19.27
N ASN A 227 -1.00 1.98 20.34
CA ASN A 227 0.43 1.72 20.34
C ASN A 227 0.72 0.47 21.19
N SER A 228 0.81 -0.69 20.54
CA SER A 228 1.07 -1.96 21.21
C SER A 228 2.56 -2.19 21.55
N GLY A 229 3.47 -1.28 21.18
CA GLY A 229 4.92 -1.47 21.36
C GLY A 229 5.50 -2.44 20.34
N ASN A 230 6.51 -3.22 20.73
CA ASN A 230 7.29 -4.09 19.83
C ASN A 230 6.70 -5.48 19.67
N GLY A 231 6.87 -6.07 18.50
CA GLY A 231 6.35 -7.39 18.18
C GLY A 231 6.11 -7.59 16.68
N ASP A 232 5.44 -8.67 16.36
CA ASP A 232 4.93 -9.00 15.02
C ASP A 232 3.62 -8.23 14.77
N PHE A 233 3.74 -6.90 14.63
CA PHE A 233 2.61 -5.96 14.74
C PHE A 233 2.53 -5.02 13.53
N ALA A 234 1.29 -4.75 13.13
CA ALA A 234 1.02 -3.84 12.03
C ALA A 234 1.22 -2.38 12.42
N ILE A 235 1.83 -1.61 11.52
CA ILE A 235 1.81 -0.15 11.53
C ILE A 235 0.69 0.35 10.63
N GLY A 236 0.11 1.51 10.94
CA GLY A 236 -0.98 2.06 10.13
C GLY A 236 -1.28 3.52 10.42
N VAL A 237 -2.06 4.14 9.54
CA VAL A 237 -2.62 5.48 9.73
C VAL A 237 -4.12 5.47 9.43
N GLY A 238 -4.90 5.86 10.44
CA GLY A 238 -6.34 6.07 10.33
C GLY A 238 -6.66 7.54 10.05
N PHE A 239 -7.66 7.78 9.22
CA PHE A 239 -8.17 9.10 8.84
C PHE A 239 -9.66 9.21 9.12
N ASP A 240 -10.07 10.34 9.68
CA ASP A 240 -11.46 10.81 9.67
C ASP A 240 -11.65 11.79 8.53
N LEU A 241 -12.44 11.36 7.54
CA LEU A 241 -12.71 12.07 6.30
C LEU A 241 -14.03 12.85 6.35
N GLY A 242 -14.81 12.71 7.43
CA GLY A 242 -16.10 13.38 7.60
C GLY A 242 -17.18 12.82 6.69
N GLY A 243 -17.60 13.60 5.69
CA GLY A 243 -18.69 13.24 4.79
C GLY A 243 -18.30 13.29 3.31
N LEU A 244 -18.95 12.47 2.50
CA LEU A 244 -18.76 12.44 1.05
C LEU A 244 -20.12 12.39 0.34
N GLY A 245 -20.48 13.49 -0.32
CA GLY A 245 -21.77 13.60 -1.02
C GLY A 245 -21.94 12.59 -2.16
N ALA A 246 -23.17 12.33 -2.56
CA ALA A 246 -23.47 11.48 -3.71
C ALA A 246 -22.74 11.99 -4.97
N GLY A 247 -22.07 11.09 -5.69
CA GLY A 247 -21.28 11.40 -6.89
C GLY A 247 -19.99 12.19 -6.64
N GLN A 248 -19.66 12.55 -5.40
CA GLN A 248 -18.46 13.31 -5.08
C GLN A 248 -17.24 12.41 -4.88
N SER A 249 -16.07 13.02 -5.05
CA SER A 249 -14.78 12.42 -4.74
C SER A 249 -13.99 13.28 -3.76
N LEU A 250 -13.16 12.63 -2.95
CA LEU A 250 -12.11 13.26 -2.15
C LEU A 250 -10.79 12.56 -2.40
N THR A 251 -9.68 13.24 -2.10
CA THR A 251 -8.33 12.70 -2.28
C THR A 251 -7.52 12.92 -1.00
N LEU A 252 -6.75 11.90 -0.62
CA LEU A 252 -5.80 11.92 0.49
C LEU A 252 -4.44 11.37 0.07
N THR A 253 -3.38 11.85 0.70
CA THR A 253 -1.98 11.50 0.44
C THR A 253 -1.33 10.92 1.67
N TYR A 254 -0.60 9.84 1.48
CA TYR A 254 0.19 9.15 2.50
C TYR A 254 1.25 8.30 1.79
N GLY A 255 2.10 7.60 2.53
CA GLY A 255 3.07 6.72 1.90
C GLY A 255 3.85 5.88 2.89
N TYR A 256 4.77 5.11 2.32
CA TYR A 256 5.77 4.37 3.07
C TYR A 256 7.15 4.92 2.74
N ALA A 257 7.89 5.33 3.77
CA ALA A 257 9.29 5.68 3.64
C ALA A 257 10.16 4.51 4.07
N LEU A 258 11.23 4.26 3.34
CA LEU A 258 12.16 3.16 3.56
C LEU A 258 13.53 3.72 3.89
N GLY A 259 14.21 3.05 4.83
CA GLY A 259 15.55 3.41 5.27
C GLY A 259 16.36 2.20 5.70
N ALA A 260 17.69 2.31 5.60
CA ALA A 260 18.60 1.31 6.12
C ALA A 260 18.56 1.26 7.65
N THR A 261 18.21 2.39 8.25
CA THR A 261 17.93 2.59 9.67
C THR A 261 16.62 3.35 9.86
N ARG A 262 16.14 3.42 11.09
CA ARG A 262 14.98 4.26 11.45
C ARG A 262 15.23 5.74 11.21
N ASP A 263 16.44 6.22 11.49
CA ASP A 263 16.78 7.63 11.28
C ASP A 263 16.73 7.99 9.79
N ASP A 264 17.22 7.11 8.91
CA ASP A 264 17.08 7.27 7.46
C ASP A 264 15.61 7.29 7.04
N ALA A 265 14.82 6.37 7.59
CA ALA A 265 13.42 6.19 7.23
C ALA A 265 12.52 7.32 7.74
N THR A 266 12.90 8.07 8.78
CA THR A 266 12.10 9.14 9.42
C THR A 266 12.58 10.54 9.07
N SER A 267 13.90 10.76 9.07
CA SER A 267 14.52 12.09 8.93
C SER A 267 15.29 12.27 7.62
N GLY A 268 15.40 11.23 6.79
CA GLY A 268 16.17 11.28 5.55
C GLY A 268 17.68 11.38 5.75
N GLY A 269 18.19 10.95 6.91
CA GLY A 269 19.62 10.88 7.23
C GLY A 269 20.45 9.94 6.34
N GLY A 270 19.82 9.31 5.35
CA GLY A 270 20.42 8.32 4.46
C GLY A 270 21.07 8.90 3.21
N THR A 271 21.68 8.01 2.42
CA THR A 271 22.43 8.30 1.20
C THR A 271 21.57 8.61 -0.04
N VAL A 272 20.24 8.64 0.09
CA VAL A 272 19.32 8.82 -1.04
C VAL A 272 19.41 10.27 -1.52
N PRO A 273 19.94 10.54 -2.73
CA PRO A 273 20.04 11.91 -3.22
C PRO A 273 18.65 12.49 -3.45
N GLU A 274 18.38 13.65 -2.86
CA GLU A 274 17.25 14.48 -3.27
C GLU A 274 17.42 14.86 -4.75
N PRO A 275 16.40 14.68 -5.61
CA PRO A 275 16.50 15.20 -6.96
C PRO A 275 16.73 16.71 -6.87
N MET A 276 17.74 17.22 -7.60
CA MET A 276 18.00 18.67 -7.69
C MET A 276 16.78 19.49 -8.20
N SER A 277 15.71 18.81 -8.58
CA SER A 277 14.38 19.30 -8.94
C SER A 277 13.51 19.75 -7.75
N ALA A 278 13.98 19.69 -6.49
CA ALA A 278 13.24 20.19 -5.32
C ALA A 278 12.81 21.68 -5.43
N LEU A 279 13.31 22.41 -6.43
CA LEU A 279 12.85 23.76 -6.79
C LEU A 279 11.50 23.79 -7.55
N LEU A 280 10.97 22.66 -8.06
CA LEU A 280 9.75 22.62 -8.89
C LEU A 280 8.47 22.18 -8.16
N LEU A 281 8.55 21.63 -6.95
CA LEU A 281 7.36 21.27 -6.15
C LEU A 281 6.68 22.49 -5.49
N GLY A 282 7.34 23.65 -5.48
CA GLY A 282 6.76 24.91 -5.00
C GLY A 282 5.78 25.60 -5.96
N THR A 283 5.71 25.20 -7.24
CA THR A 283 4.86 25.89 -8.24
C THR A 283 3.56 25.15 -8.56
N GLY A 284 3.48 23.84 -8.32
CA GLY A 284 2.27 23.03 -8.54
C GLY A 284 1.13 23.33 -7.57
N LEU A 285 1.45 23.66 -6.31
CA LEU A 285 0.44 23.95 -5.27
C LEU A 285 -0.09 25.39 -5.33
N MET A 286 0.67 26.36 -5.86
CA MET A 286 0.15 27.74 -6.05
C MET A 286 -0.80 27.87 -7.26
N GLY A 287 -0.67 27.01 -8.27
CA GLY A 287 -1.54 27.03 -9.46
C GLY A 287 -3.01 26.73 -9.15
N LEU A 288 -3.28 25.86 -8.15
CA LEU A 288 -4.63 25.49 -7.74
C LEU A 288 -5.28 26.52 -6.78
N ALA A 289 -4.48 27.29 -6.04
CA ALA A 289 -4.99 28.38 -5.20
C ALA A 289 -5.50 29.58 -6.03
N PHE A 290 -4.84 29.89 -7.16
CA PHE A 290 -5.27 30.98 -8.05
C PHE A 290 -6.45 30.61 -8.97
N SER A 291 -6.65 29.33 -9.30
CA SER A 291 -7.79 28.91 -10.12
C SER A 291 -9.12 28.94 -9.34
N ARG A 292 -9.09 28.72 -8.03
CA ARG A 292 -10.28 28.82 -7.16
C ARG A 292 -10.75 30.26 -6.93
N ARG A 293 -9.85 31.26 -6.88
CA ARG A 293 -10.24 32.66 -6.62
C ARG A 293 -10.94 33.36 -7.80
N ARG A 294 -10.75 32.90 -9.04
CA ARG A 294 -11.39 33.52 -10.22
C ARG A 294 -12.84 33.10 -10.47
N ARG A 295 -13.36 32.07 -9.80
CA ARG A 295 -14.76 31.64 -9.96
C ARG A 295 -15.75 32.27 -8.99
N GLN A 296 -15.30 33.06 -8.01
CA GLN A 296 -16.19 33.71 -7.03
C GLN A 296 -16.43 35.22 -7.27
N ILE A 297 -15.94 35.79 -8.38
CA ILE A 297 -16.24 37.18 -8.76
C ILE A 297 -16.99 37.18 -10.10
N LYS A 298 -18.17 36.57 -10.13
CA LYS A 298 -19.27 36.87 -11.07
C LYS A 298 -20.58 36.38 -10.43
N ALA A 299 -21.10 37.18 -9.51
CA ALA A 299 -22.50 37.32 -9.17
C ALA A 299 -22.73 38.80 -8.88
#